data_AF-A0A259T8R5-F1
#
_entry.id   AF-A0A259T8R5-F1
#
_cell.length_a   1.000
_cell.length_b   1.000
_cell.length_c   1.000
_cell.angle_alpha   90.00
_cell.angle_beta   90.00
_cell.angle_gamma   90.00
#
_symmetry.space_group_name_H-M   'P 1'
#
loop_
_entity.id
_entity.type
_entity.pdbx_description
1 polymer ?
#
loop_
_entity_poly.entity_id
_entity_poly.type
_entity_poly.pdbx_seq_one_letter_code
_entity_poly.pdbx_strand_id
1 'polypeptide(L)'
;MIKYIEYLCTSTTAFVNNEVVIDFDQGGITKVKIHFSSEGDRPNSGLIRITINYKETIGYDKAKELGDRKVEQIINSLVFVKGIQINNPYIHSENIRPNSSVVARMVGKFEIIADLRQEQIDEFVELAKTEKTNHIYYTLYKQSMNHNDDLGKFMFLYSLLVVIIDAKKQKDVDSYIISNDPSEEAKQRQSTRMIKKDGSVTRSNELETRFTWLRNQLGHTQKNSEVTAVINEIKECWRELDRLVKSAIGDKIAE
;
A
#
# COMPACT_ATOMS: atom_id res chain seq x y z
N MET A 1 -21.40 -23.04 18.41
CA MET A 1 -20.36 -23.36 17.41
C MET A 1 -19.81 -22.04 16.87
N ILE A 2 -18.49 -21.83 16.89
CA ILE A 2 -17.89 -20.59 16.38
C ILE A 2 -18.11 -20.51 14.87
N LYS A 3 -18.77 -19.45 14.43
CA LYS A 3 -19.01 -19.13 13.01
C LYS A 3 -17.78 -18.43 12.43
N TYR A 4 -17.32 -18.82 11.23
CA TYR A 4 -16.17 -18.23 10.57
C TYR A 4 -16.30 -18.17 9.04
N ILE A 5 -15.52 -17.25 8.45
CA ILE A 5 -15.16 -17.19 7.04
C ILE A 5 -13.64 -17.02 6.97
N GLU A 6 -12.98 -17.86 6.18
CA GLU A 6 -11.55 -17.83 5.92
C GLU A 6 -11.28 -17.30 4.51
N TYR A 7 -10.34 -16.37 4.42
CA TYR A 7 -9.87 -15.77 3.19
C TYR A 7 -8.41 -16.13 2.96
N LEU A 8 -8.04 -16.28 1.70
CA LEU A 8 -6.66 -16.42 1.27
C LEU A 8 -6.29 -15.28 0.32
N CYS A 9 -5.09 -14.75 0.47
CA CYS A 9 -4.43 -13.92 -0.53
C CYS A 9 -2.95 -14.28 -0.65
N THR A 10 -2.36 -13.94 -1.79
CA THR A 10 -0.95 -14.18 -2.08
C THR A 10 -0.19 -12.89 -2.24
N SER A 11 1.09 -12.91 -1.90
CA SER A 11 2.03 -11.80 -1.96
C SER A 11 3.19 -12.16 -2.90
N THR A 12 3.73 -11.17 -3.61
CA THR A 12 4.96 -11.37 -4.40
C THR A 12 6.21 -11.48 -3.54
N THR A 13 6.09 -11.26 -2.23
CA THR A 13 7.14 -11.49 -1.23
C THR A 13 6.75 -12.64 -0.31
N ALA A 14 7.66 -13.59 -0.12
CA ALA A 14 7.58 -14.64 0.90
C ALA A 14 7.46 -14.06 2.32
N PHE A 15 6.89 -14.84 3.23
CA PHE A 15 6.80 -14.49 4.66
C PHE A 15 7.42 -15.59 5.53
N VAL A 16 7.98 -15.15 6.66
CA VAL A 16 8.23 -16.05 7.79
C VAL A 16 6.89 -16.56 8.33
N ASN A 17 6.87 -17.82 8.76
CA ASN A 17 5.71 -18.36 9.44
C ASN A 17 5.41 -17.56 10.70
N ASN A 18 4.29 -16.87 10.71
CA ASN A 18 3.86 -16.05 11.85
C ASN A 18 2.33 -16.10 11.99
N GLU A 19 1.83 -15.92 13.20
CA GLU A 19 0.41 -15.81 13.48
C GLU A 19 0.14 -14.54 14.30
N VAL A 20 -0.76 -13.71 13.78
CA VAL A 20 -1.27 -12.53 14.47
C VAL A 20 -2.73 -12.77 14.82
N VAL A 21 -3.07 -12.47 16.07
CA VAL A 21 -4.41 -12.67 16.61
C VAL A 21 -4.93 -11.35 17.16
N ILE A 22 -6.10 -10.93 16.67
CA ILE A 22 -6.74 -9.67 17.05
C ILE A 22 -8.14 -10.00 17.57
N ASP A 23 -8.40 -9.67 18.83
CA ASP A 23 -9.72 -9.81 19.44
C ASP A 23 -10.55 -8.53 19.23
N PHE A 24 -11.85 -8.70 19.03
CA PHE A 24 -12.82 -7.62 18.78
C PHE A 24 -14.01 -7.77 19.73
N ASP A 25 -14.36 -6.68 20.41
CA ASP A 25 -15.44 -6.69 21.40
C ASP A 25 -16.81 -6.27 20.81
N GLN A 26 -16.80 -5.66 19.62
CA GLN A 26 -17.99 -5.02 19.03
C GLN A 26 -18.12 -5.32 17.51
N GLY A 27 -19.34 -5.17 16.97
CA GLY A 27 -19.56 -5.20 15.51
C GLY A 27 -19.78 -6.58 14.86
N GLY A 28 -20.10 -7.62 15.64
CA GLY A 28 -20.46 -8.95 15.11
C GLY A 28 -19.29 -9.87 14.78
N ILE A 29 -18.10 -9.31 14.54
CA ILE A 29 -16.80 -10.02 14.55
C ILE A 29 -16.34 -10.16 16.00
N THR A 30 -15.80 -11.32 16.36
CA THR A 30 -15.25 -11.58 17.71
C THR A 30 -13.73 -11.68 17.70
N LYS A 31 -13.16 -12.22 16.62
CA LYS A 31 -11.73 -12.52 16.54
C LYS A 31 -11.28 -12.63 15.10
N VAL A 32 -10.14 -12.07 14.79
CA VAL A 32 -9.43 -12.27 13.52
C VAL A 32 -8.12 -12.99 13.81
N LYS A 33 -7.85 -14.06 13.06
CA LYS A 33 -6.55 -14.74 13.04
C LYS A 33 -5.92 -14.57 11.68
N ILE A 34 -4.65 -14.22 11.64
CA ILE A 34 -3.91 -13.95 10.41
C ILE A 34 -2.65 -14.78 10.45
N HIS A 35 -2.56 -15.76 9.57
CA HIS A 35 -1.41 -16.61 9.44
C HIS A 35 -0.63 -16.23 8.17
N PHE A 36 0.65 -15.91 8.37
CA PHE A 36 1.60 -15.64 7.31
C PHE A 36 2.44 -16.88 7.09
N SER A 37 2.64 -17.27 5.84
CA SER A 37 3.56 -18.34 5.47
C SER A 37 4.13 -18.10 4.07
N SER A 38 5.07 -18.95 3.64
CA SER A 38 5.45 -19.04 2.24
C SER A 38 4.49 -19.96 1.48
N GLU A 39 4.30 -19.74 0.18
CA GLU A 39 3.51 -20.63 -0.68
C GLU A 39 4.31 -21.89 -0.99
N GLY A 40 3.77 -23.08 -0.67
CA GLY A 40 4.54 -24.33 -0.73
C GLY A 40 5.15 -24.63 -2.11
N ASP A 41 4.41 -24.35 -3.18
CA ASP A 41 4.84 -24.57 -4.57
C ASP A 41 5.61 -23.36 -5.16
N ARG A 42 5.68 -22.24 -4.42
CA ARG A 42 6.32 -20.98 -4.83
C ARG A 42 7.05 -20.35 -3.65
N PRO A 43 8.30 -20.77 -3.36
CA PRO A 43 9.01 -20.38 -2.15
C PRO A 43 9.32 -18.87 -2.06
N ASN A 44 9.24 -18.14 -3.18
CA ASN A 44 9.42 -16.69 -3.24
C ASN A 44 8.11 -15.90 -3.07
N SER A 45 6.96 -16.59 -2.98
CA SER A 45 5.64 -15.98 -2.83
C SER A 45 5.10 -16.22 -1.42
N GLY A 46 4.44 -15.21 -0.88
CA GLY A 46 3.82 -15.26 0.44
C GLY A 46 2.37 -15.73 0.35
N LEU A 47 1.93 -16.47 1.35
CA LEU A 47 0.53 -16.83 1.58
C LEU A 47 0.07 -16.14 2.87
N ILE A 48 -1.12 -15.53 2.80
CA ILE A 48 -1.76 -14.91 3.96
C ILE A 48 -3.13 -15.56 4.10
N ARG A 49 -3.37 -16.19 5.25
CA ARG A 49 -4.65 -16.78 5.62
C ARG A 49 -5.30 -15.94 6.70
N ILE A 50 -6.49 -15.42 6.42
CA ILE A 50 -7.24 -14.56 7.33
C ILE A 50 -8.52 -15.28 7.73
N THR A 51 -8.62 -15.72 8.98
CA THR A 51 -9.81 -16.35 9.54
C THR A 51 -10.56 -15.33 10.39
N ILE A 52 -11.78 -14.97 9.97
CA ILE A 52 -12.66 -14.06 10.71
C ILE A 52 -13.71 -14.89 11.44
N ASN A 53 -13.72 -14.80 12.76
CA ASN A 53 -14.71 -15.42 13.63
C ASN A 53 -15.80 -14.41 14.00
N TYR A 54 -17.03 -14.89 14.08
CA TYR A 54 -18.22 -14.08 14.32
C TYR A 54 -19.01 -14.55 15.54
N LYS A 55 -19.88 -13.68 16.03
CA LYS A 55 -20.90 -14.03 17.04
C LYS A 55 -21.86 -15.08 16.48
N GLU A 56 -22.32 -16.00 17.32
CA GLU A 56 -23.15 -17.13 16.90
C GLU A 56 -24.46 -16.71 16.21
N THR A 57 -24.98 -15.54 16.57
CA THR A 57 -26.25 -15.01 16.05
C THR A 57 -26.16 -14.39 14.65
N ILE A 58 -24.97 -14.27 14.05
CA ILE A 58 -24.82 -13.59 12.77
C ILE A 58 -25.39 -14.42 11.60
N GLY A 59 -26.09 -13.76 10.68
CA GLY A 59 -26.52 -14.34 9.39
C GLY A 59 -25.41 -14.29 8.34
N TYR A 60 -25.49 -15.15 7.31
CA TYR A 60 -24.46 -15.28 6.27
C TYR A 60 -24.15 -13.97 5.56
N ASP A 61 -25.18 -13.30 5.01
CA ASP A 61 -24.98 -12.08 4.21
C ASP A 61 -24.28 -10.98 5.01
N LYS A 62 -24.65 -10.84 6.29
CA LYS A 62 -24.01 -9.87 7.18
C LYS A 62 -22.59 -10.28 7.55
N ALA A 63 -22.35 -11.57 7.79
CA ALA A 63 -21.01 -12.08 8.04
C ALA A 63 -20.09 -11.85 6.84
N LYS A 64 -20.58 -12.12 5.63
CA LYS A 64 -19.84 -11.88 4.38
C LYS A 64 -19.53 -10.40 4.19
N GLU A 65 -20.51 -9.51 4.33
CA GLU A 65 -20.31 -8.05 4.22
C GLU A 65 -19.24 -7.55 5.19
N LEU A 66 -19.32 -7.95 6.47
CA LEU A 66 -18.35 -7.56 7.49
C LEU A 66 -16.97 -8.19 7.23
N GLY A 67 -16.95 -9.44 6.79
CA GLY A 67 -15.76 -10.19 6.45
C GLY A 67 -14.99 -9.54 5.30
N ASP A 68 -15.67 -9.29 4.17
CA ASP A 68 -15.08 -8.65 2.99
C ASP A 68 -14.47 -7.29 3.37
N ARG A 69 -15.22 -6.45 4.11
CA ARG A 69 -14.74 -5.15 4.59
C ARG A 69 -13.52 -5.28 5.49
N LYS A 70 -13.55 -6.20 6.46
CA LYS A 70 -12.45 -6.38 7.42
C LYS A 70 -11.20 -6.95 6.74
N VAL A 71 -11.35 -7.83 5.76
CA VAL A 71 -10.21 -8.33 4.97
C VAL A 71 -9.58 -7.20 4.16
N GLU A 72 -10.37 -6.33 3.53
CA GLU A 72 -9.83 -5.17 2.83
C GLU A 72 -9.04 -4.25 3.78
N GLN A 73 -9.56 -4.00 4.98
CA GLN A 73 -8.83 -3.23 6.00
C GLN A 73 -7.49 -3.87 6.35
N ILE A 74 -7.47 -5.18 6.60
CA ILE A 74 -6.26 -5.93 6.94
C ILE A 74 -5.22 -5.83 5.81
N ILE A 75 -5.66 -6.05 4.56
CA ILE A 75 -4.77 -5.98 3.40
C ILE A 75 -4.24 -4.55 3.23
N ASN A 76 -5.11 -3.55 3.31
CA ASN A 76 -4.72 -2.15 3.22
C ASN A 76 -3.69 -1.78 4.31
N SER A 77 -3.90 -2.19 5.56
CA SER A 77 -2.95 -1.99 6.66
C SER A 77 -1.60 -2.63 6.36
N LEU A 78 -1.59 -3.89 5.91
CA LEU A 78 -0.35 -4.61 5.65
C LEU A 78 0.44 -4.03 4.48
N VAL A 79 -0.25 -3.66 3.40
CA VAL A 79 0.37 -2.97 2.26
C VAL A 79 0.91 -1.61 2.68
N PHE A 80 0.18 -0.86 3.50
CA PHE A 80 0.63 0.43 4.03
C PHE A 80 1.88 0.31 4.90
N VAL A 81 1.92 -0.64 5.84
CA VAL A 81 3.07 -0.82 6.74
C VAL A 81 4.31 -1.30 5.98
N LYS A 82 4.16 -2.30 5.11
CA LYS A 82 5.31 -3.02 4.53
C LYS A 82 5.64 -2.62 3.10
N GLY A 83 4.73 -1.97 2.38
CA GLY A 83 4.93 -1.57 0.97
C GLY A 83 5.03 -2.76 0.03
N ILE A 84 4.23 -3.81 0.25
CA ILE A 84 4.20 -5.01 -0.60
C ILE A 84 2.99 -5.07 -1.51
N GLN A 85 3.18 -5.79 -2.61
CA GLN A 85 2.10 -6.18 -3.49
C GLN A 85 1.39 -7.41 -2.93
N ILE A 86 0.07 -7.28 -2.77
CA ILE A 86 -0.82 -8.33 -2.29
C ILE A 86 -1.98 -8.46 -3.27
N ASN A 87 -2.23 -9.69 -3.71
CA ASN A 87 -3.32 -10.03 -4.62
C ASN A 87 -4.68 -9.98 -3.91
N ASN A 88 -5.75 -9.87 -4.69
CA ASN A 88 -7.10 -9.82 -4.15
C ASN A 88 -7.42 -11.09 -3.34
N PRO A 89 -8.06 -10.93 -2.17
CA PRO A 89 -8.47 -12.05 -1.35
C PRO A 89 -9.63 -12.81 -1.99
N TYR A 90 -9.70 -14.10 -1.72
CA TYR A 90 -10.86 -14.93 -2.04
C TYR A 90 -11.25 -15.79 -0.84
N ILE A 91 -12.53 -16.11 -0.73
CA ILE A 91 -13.04 -17.01 0.31
C ILE A 91 -12.52 -18.42 0.03
N HIS A 92 -11.78 -18.98 0.99
CA HIS A 92 -11.24 -20.33 0.91
C HIS A 92 -12.13 -21.36 1.61
N SER A 93 -12.64 -21.02 2.80
CA SER A 93 -13.51 -21.90 3.57
C SER A 93 -14.45 -21.10 4.48
N GLU A 94 -15.58 -21.68 4.87
CA GLU A 94 -16.57 -21.05 5.75
C GLU A 94 -17.47 -22.12 6.38
N ASN A 95 -17.97 -21.87 7.61
CA ASN A 95 -18.92 -22.77 8.30
C ASN A 95 -20.24 -22.08 8.68
N ILE A 96 -20.54 -20.95 8.04
CA ILE A 96 -21.77 -20.17 8.28
C ILE A 96 -22.92 -20.64 7.38
N ARG A 97 -22.64 -21.45 6.35
CA ARG A 97 -23.67 -22.08 5.50
C ARG A 97 -24.28 -23.32 6.17
N PRO A 98 -25.56 -23.66 5.90
CA PRO A 98 -26.16 -24.92 6.35
C PRO A 98 -25.48 -26.18 5.80
N ASN A 99 -24.77 -26.07 4.66
CA ASN A 99 -24.01 -27.15 4.03
C ASN A 99 -22.62 -26.64 3.65
N SER A 100 -21.63 -26.82 4.52
CA SER A 100 -20.22 -26.54 4.20
C SER A 100 -19.50 -27.84 3.80
N SER A 101 -19.07 -27.93 2.55
CA SER A 101 -18.09 -28.92 2.12
C SER A 101 -16.70 -28.51 2.63
N VAL A 102 -16.15 -29.30 3.54
CA VAL A 102 -14.77 -29.13 4.05
C VAL A 102 -13.80 -29.61 2.97
N VAL A 103 -13.02 -28.70 2.39
CA VAL A 103 -11.87 -29.07 1.55
C VAL A 103 -10.63 -29.05 2.44
N ALA A 104 -10.16 -30.22 2.85
CA ALA A 104 -8.88 -30.35 3.55
C ALA A 104 -7.73 -30.27 2.53
N ARG A 105 -6.78 -29.35 2.74
CA ARG A 105 -5.56 -29.27 1.93
C ARG A 105 -4.34 -29.30 2.85
N MET A 106 -3.45 -30.25 2.58
CA MET A 106 -2.18 -30.47 3.29
C MET A 106 -1.23 -29.29 3.01
N VAL A 107 -0.56 -28.76 4.04
CA VAL A 107 0.45 -27.69 3.91
C VAL A 107 1.81 -28.24 4.31
N GLY A 108 2.75 -28.28 3.37
CA GLY A 108 4.17 -28.55 3.63
C GLY A 108 4.89 -27.31 4.14
N LYS A 109 5.80 -27.48 5.11
CA LYS A 109 6.61 -26.39 5.69
C LYS A 109 7.92 -26.22 4.93
N PHE A 110 8.20 -24.99 4.51
CA PHE A 110 9.56 -24.53 4.18
C PHE A 110 9.75 -23.11 4.75
N GLU A 111 10.96 -22.79 5.19
CA GLU A 111 11.35 -21.49 5.74
C GLU A 111 12.12 -20.67 4.71
N ILE A 112 11.58 -19.52 4.28
CA ILE A 112 12.35 -18.41 3.68
C ILE A 112 11.74 -17.07 4.15
N ILE A 113 12.62 -16.12 4.47
CA ILE A 113 12.36 -14.97 5.36
C ILE A 113 12.03 -13.69 4.58
N ALA A 114 10.87 -13.10 4.85
CA ALA A 114 10.76 -11.66 5.07
C ALA A 114 10.21 -11.47 6.48
N ASP A 115 11.05 -10.93 7.37
CA ASP A 115 10.70 -10.75 8.77
C ASP A 115 9.89 -9.45 8.91
N LEU A 116 8.65 -9.56 9.40
CA LEU A 116 7.94 -8.38 9.88
C LEU A 116 8.55 -8.04 11.23
N ARG A 117 9.28 -6.92 11.30
CA ARG A 117 9.81 -6.44 12.59
C ARG A 117 8.67 -6.21 13.56
N GLN A 118 8.89 -6.41 14.86
CA GLN A 118 7.83 -6.25 15.86
C GLN A 118 7.13 -4.90 15.78
N GLU A 119 7.87 -3.80 15.55
CA GLU A 119 7.32 -2.46 15.33
C GLU A 119 6.29 -2.41 14.18
N GLN A 120 6.54 -3.16 13.10
CA GLN A 120 5.65 -3.24 11.94
C GLN A 120 4.42 -4.10 12.26
N ILE A 121 4.59 -5.16 13.07
CA ILE A 121 3.46 -5.97 13.54
C ILE A 121 2.56 -5.12 14.43
N ASP A 122 3.14 -4.34 15.34
CA ASP A 122 2.41 -3.48 16.27
C ASP A 122 1.64 -2.38 15.51
N GLU A 123 2.30 -1.67 14.59
CA GLU A 123 1.65 -0.67 13.72
C GLU A 123 0.50 -1.29 12.90
N PHE A 124 0.75 -2.47 12.31
CA PHE A 124 -0.25 -3.22 11.55
C PHE A 124 -1.47 -3.59 12.39
N VAL A 125 -1.25 -4.14 13.58
CA VAL A 125 -2.31 -4.56 14.51
C VAL A 125 -3.16 -3.36 14.91
N GLU A 126 -2.53 -2.23 15.24
CA GLU A 126 -3.25 -1.01 15.60
C GLU A 126 -4.09 -0.47 14.44
N LEU A 127 -3.54 -0.42 13.22
CA LEU A 127 -4.32 -0.03 12.04
C LEU A 127 -5.50 -0.98 11.78
N ALA A 128 -5.28 -2.29 11.87
CA ALA A 128 -6.31 -3.32 11.60
C ALA A 128 -7.47 -3.34 12.62
N LYS A 129 -7.24 -2.83 13.83
CA LYS A 129 -8.29 -2.63 14.85
C LYS A 129 -9.20 -1.45 14.51
N THR A 130 -8.71 -0.45 13.78
CA THR A 130 -9.47 0.75 13.42
C THR A 130 -10.21 0.60 12.08
N GLU A 131 -11.09 1.56 11.78
CA GLU A 131 -11.69 1.71 10.45
C GLU A 131 -10.93 2.70 9.55
N LYS A 132 -9.80 3.26 10.01
CA LYS A 132 -9.04 4.29 9.26
C LYS A 132 -8.63 3.80 7.87
N THR A 133 -8.28 2.52 7.75
CA THR A 133 -7.84 1.92 6.49
C THR A 133 -8.95 1.67 5.47
N ASN A 134 -10.21 2.00 5.80
CA ASN A 134 -11.30 2.11 4.83
C ASN A 134 -11.22 3.37 3.97
N HIS A 135 -10.43 4.38 4.39
CA HIS A 135 -10.35 5.63 3.64
C HIS A 135 -9.79 5.39 2.23
N ILE A 136 -10.32 6.09 1.23
CA ILE A 136 -9.98 5.91 -0.19
C ILE A 136 -8.47 6.00 -0.46
N TYR A 137 -7.75 6.80 0.32
CA TYR A 137 -6.30 6.94 0.18
C TYR A 137 -5.51 5.67 0.48
N TYR A 138 -5.95 4.82 1.41
CA TYR A 138 -5.31 3.52 1.62
C TYR A 138 -5.55 2.58 0.43
N THR A 139 -6.74 2.62 -0.16
CA THR A 139 -7.05 1.86 -1.37
C THR A 139 -6.22 2.34 -2.56
N LEU A 140 -6.11 3.66 -2.78
CA LEU A 140 -5.27 4.23 -3.84
C LEU A 140 -3.79 3.93 -3.61
N TYR A 141 -3.32 4.01 -2.36
CA TYR A 141 -1.96 3.64 -1.99
C TYR A 141 -1.66 2.16 -2.31
N LYS A 142 -2.59 1.25 -1.98
CA LYS A 142 -2.48 -0.17 -2.34
C LYS A 142 -2.35 -0.37 -3.85
N GLN A 143 -3.13 0.37 -4.66
CA GLN A 143 -3.01 0.31 -6.12
C GLN A 143 -1.62 0.75 -6.58
N SER A 144 -1.07 1.83 -6.01
CA SER A 144 0.30 2.28 -6.29
C SER A 144 1.32 1.19 -6.01
N MET A 145 1.23 0.49 -4.88
CA MET A 145 2.16 -0.58 -4.50
C MET A 145 2.05 -1.85 -5.37
N ASN A 146 0.89 -2.08 -6.00
CA ASN A 146 0.65 -3.25 -6.84
C ASN A 146 1.22 -3.12 -8.26
N HIS A 147 1.88 -2.00 -8.61
CA HIS A 147 2.64 -1.89 -9.85
C HIS A 147 3.89 -2.76 -9.82
N ASN A 148 4.16 -3.48 -10.92
CA ASN A 148 5.33 -4.36 -11.01
C ASN A 148 6.64 -3.60 -11.20
N ASP A 149 6.59 -2.35 -11.68
CA ASP A 149 7.75 -1.51 -11.96
C ASP A 149 7.82 -0.27 -11.06
N ASP A 150 9.04 0.12 -10.68
CA ASP A 150 9.28 1.24 -9.76
C ASP A 150 8.88 2.60 -10.36
N LEU A 151 8.92 2.71 -11.69
CA LEU A 151 8.46 3.89 -12.41
C LEU A 151 6.94 4.08 -12.24
N GLY A 152 6.15 3.02 -12.45
CA GLY A 152 4.72 2.98 -12.21
C GLY A 152 4.40 3.34 -10.76
N LYS A 153 5.05 2.70 -9.79
CA LYS A 153 4.91 3.04 -8.36
C LYS A 153 5.14 4.52 -8.10
N PHE A 154 6.25 5.06 -8.61
CA PHE A 154 6.62 6.46 -8.46
C PHE A 154 5.55 7.41 -9.04
N MET A 155 5.10 7.16 -10.26
CA MET A 155 4.11 8.03 -10.93
C MET A 155 2.77 8.03 -10.20
N PHE A 156 2.33 6.87 -9.72
CA PHE A 156 1.11 6.77 -8.93
C PHE A 156 1.25 7.39 -7.54
N LEU A 157 2.38 7.18 -6.84
CA LEU A 157 2.66 7.81 -5.56
C LEU A 157 2.67 9.35 -5.66
N TYR A 158 3.34 9.91 -6.68
CA TYR A 158 3.35 11.36 -6.89
C TYR A 158 1.94 11.90 -7.16
N SER A 159 1.17 11.20 -8.01
CA SER A 159 -0.22 11.60 -8.31
C SER A 159 -1.12 11.52 -7.08
N LEU A 160 -0.92 10.50 -6.25
CA LEU A 160 -1.64 10.35 -4.98
C LEU A 160 -1.28 11.46 -3.99
N LEU A 161 0.01 11.85 -3.90
CA LEU A 161 0.46 12.95 -3.07
C LEU A 161 -0.27 14.25 -3.42
N VAL A 162 -0.35 14.59 -4.72
CA VAL A 162 -1.06 15.77 -5.24
C VAL A 162 -2.51 15.79 -4.76
N VAL A 163 -3.19 14.64 -4.82
CA VAL A 163 -4.59 14.50 -4.41
C VAL A 163 -4.77 14.66 -2.90
N ILE A 164 -3.92 14.02 -2.09
CA ILE A 164 -4.06 14.04 -0.62
C ILE A 164 -3.91 15.46 -0.07
N ILE A 165 -2.92 16.21 -0.56
CA ILE A 165 -2.62 17.56 -0.09
C ILE A 165 -3.49 18.64 -0.78
N ASP A 166 -4.42 18.22 -1.64
CA ASP A 166 -5.26 19.10 -2.47
C ASP A 166 -4.48 20.18 -3.24
N ALA A 167 -3.29 19.81 -3.75
CA ALA A 167 -2.40 20.74 -4.43
C ALA A 167 -3.05 21.30 -5.70
N LYS A 168 -3.09 22.63 -5.82
CA LYS A 168 -3.60 23.33 -7.02
C LYS A 168 -2.47 23.64 -8.00
N LYS A 169 -1.24 23.72 -7.50
CA LYS A 169 -0.04 24.02 -8.26
C LYS A 169 1.07 23.07 -7.86
N GLN A 170 2.00 22.85 -8.79
CA GLN A 170 3.20 22.05 -8.55
C GLN A 170 4.02 22.56 -7.36
N LYS A 171 4.06 23.89 -7.17
CA LYS A 171 4.72 24.53 -6.03
C LYS A 171 4.15 24.10 -4.68
N ASP A 172 2.87 23.76 -4.61
CA ASP A 172 2.23 23.29 -3.37
C ASP A 172 2.79 21.92 -2.99
N VAL A 173 2.99 21.05 -3.98
CA VAL A 173 3.65 19.74 -3.81
C VAL A 173 5.09 19.90 -3.37
N ASP A 174 5.87 20.74 -4.06
CA ASP A 174 7.27 21.01 -3.71
C ASP A 174 7.40 21.57 -2.29
N SER A 175 6.48 22.45 -1.89
CA SER A 175 6.46 23.04 -0.55
C SER A 175 6.15 22.00 0.52
N TYR A 176 5.18 21.12 0.28
CA TYR A 176 4.88 19.99 1.18
C TYR A 176 6.06 19.03 1.31
N ILE A 177 6.74 18.72 0.21
CA ILE A 177 7.91 17.84 0.21
C ILE A 177 9.01 18.45 1.06
N ILE A 178 9.34 19.73 0.87
CA ILE A 178 10.42 20.40 1.62
C ILE A 178 10.07 20.55 3.11
N SER A 179 8.80 20.79 3.46
CA SER A 179 8.40 20.88 4.86
C SER A 179 8.55 19.55 5.60
N ASN A 180 8.34 18.43 4.90
CA ASN A 180 8.43 17.08 5.47
C ASN A 180 9.82 16.44 5.31
N ASP A 181 10.60 16.88 4.33
CA ASP A 181 11.99 16.50 4.11
C ASP A 181 12.82 17.72 3.69
N PRO A 182 13.36 18.49 4.66
CA PRO A 182 14.19 19.66 4.38
C PRO A 182 15.44 19.36 3.56
N SER A 183 15.89 18.09 3.51
CA SER A 183 17.05 17.71 2.69
C SER A 183 16.80 17.88 1.19
N GLU A 184 15.53 17.93 0.76
CA GLU A 184 15.15 18.14 -0.63
C GLU A 184 15.41 19.57 -1.12
N GLU A 185 15.57 20.55 -0.23
CA GLU A 185 15.94 21.92 -0.60
C GLU A 185 17.30 21.95 -1.31
N ALA A 186 18.28 21.20 -0.80
CA ALA A 186 19.61 21.09 -1.41
C ALA A 186 19.62 20.24 -2.71
N LYS A 187 18.57 19.47 -2.97
CA LYS A 187 18.44 18.58 -4.15
C LYS A 187 17.57 19.19 -5.26
N GLN A 188 17.10 20.42 -5.07
CA GLN A 188 16.25 21.09 -6.06
C GLN A 188 16.98 21.27 -7.40
N ARG A 189 16.20 21.23 -8.48
CA ARG A 189 16.69 21.34 -9.86
C ARG A 189 15.96 22.44 -10.60
N GLN A 190 16.63 23.04 -11.57
CA GLN A 190 15.99 23.99 -12.47
C GLN A 190 14.86 23.28 -13.25
N SER A 191 13.69 23.93 -13.27
CA SER A 191 12.50 23.43 -13.94
C SER A 191 12.75 23.08 -15.40
N THR A 192 12.06 22.03 -15.84
CA THR A 192 12.07 21.56 -17.23
C THR A 192 11.20 22.41 -18.16
N ARG A 193 10.37 23.29 -17.60
CA ARG A 193 9.43 24.14 -18.34
C ARG A 193 10.18 25.17 -19.19
N MET A 194 9.91 25.17 -20.49
CA MET A 194 10.33 26.24 -21.39
C MET A 194 9.35 27.42 -21.29
N ILE A 195 9.88 28.62 -21.09
CA ILE A 195 9.13 29.87 -21.06
C ILE A 195 9.57 30.74 -22.24
N LYS A 196 8.61 31.42 -22.87
CA LYS A 196 8.91 32.41 -23.90
C LYS A 196 9.02 33.78 -23.23
N LYS A 197 10.20 34.37 -23.25
CA LYS A 197 10.46 35.71 -22.69
C LYS A 197 11.23 36.52 -23.74
N ASP A 198 10.69 37.69 -24.06
CA ASP A 198 11.31 38.65 -24.99
C ASP A 198 11.65 38.04 -26.36
N GLY A 199 10.76 37.20 -26.89
CA GLY A 199 10.93 36.53 -28.19
C GLY A 199 11.83 35.30 -28.18
N SER A 200 12.60 35.09 -27.10
CA SER A 200 13.47 33.91 -26.89
C SER A 200 12.76 32.82 -26.07
N VAL A 201 13.11 31.56 -26.32
CA VAL A 201 12.60 30.41 -25.54
C VAL A 201 13.70 29.99 -24.57
N THR A 202 13.51 30.25 -23.28
CA THR A 202 14.47 29.94 -22.20
C THR A 202 13.85 28.98 -21.19
N ARG A 203 14.67 28.28 -20.40
CA ARG A 203 14.15 27.46 -19.29
C ARG A 203 13.70 28.35 -18.15
N SER A 204 12.63 27.95 -17.47
CA SER A 204 12.16 28.59 -16.24
C SER A 204 13.26 28.59 -15.19
N ASN A 205 13.39 29.68 -14.42
CA ASN A 205 14.31 29.76 -13.27
C ASN A 205 13.68 29.23 -11.98
N GLU A 206 12.45 28.73 -12.06
CA GLU A 206 11.80 28.05 -10.94
C GLU A 206 12.58 26.78 -10.58
N LEU A 207 12.73 26.55 -9.28
CA LEU A 207 13.31 25.34 -8.73
C LEU A 207 12.21 24.35 -8.38
N GLU A 208 12.42 23.09 -8.75
CA GLU A 208 11.53 21.96 -8.50
C GLU A 208 12.25 20.98 -7.56
N THR A 209 11.52 20.31 -6.66
CA THR A 209 12.10 19.17 -5.93
C THR A 209 12.50 18.07 -6.91
N ARG A 210 13.41 17.17 -6.52
CA ARG A 210 13.84 16.10 -7.43
C ARG A 210 12.64 15.26 -7.91
N PHE A 211 11.66 15.00 -7.05
CA PHE A 211 10.48 14.19 -7.37
C PHE A 211 9.65 14.83 -8.48
N THR A 212 9.36 16.12 -8.34
CA THR A 212 8.65 16.91 -9.34
C THR A 212 9.41 16.99 -10.64
N TRP A 213 10.72 17.24 -10.57
CA TRP A 213 11.59 17.30 -11.74
C TRP A 213 11.61 15.98 -12.51
N LEU A 214 11.76 14.84 -11.81
CA LEU A 214 11.75 13.50 -12.39
C LEU A 214 10.41 13.19 -13.07
N ARG A 215 9.28 13.51 -12.43
CA ARG A 215 7.95 13.38 -13.01
C ARG A 215 7.82 14.21 -14.29
N ASN A 216 8.34 15.44 -14.29
CA ASN A 216 8.26 16.32 -15.45
C ASN A 216 9.18 15.86 -16.61
N GLN A 217 10.35 15.28 -16.32
CA GLN A 217 11.21 14.69 -17.36
C GLN A 217 10.52 13.54 -18.11
N LEU A 218 9.68 12.76 -17.42
CA LEU A 218 8.91 11.69 -18.03
C LEU A 218 7.71 12.21 -18.83
N GLY A 219 7.03 13.24 -18.33
CA GLY A 219 5.89 13.88 -19.01
C GLY A 219 6.30 14.76 -20.21
N HIS A 220 7.53 15.24 -20.22
CA HIS A 220 8.11 16.05 -21.29
C HIS A 220 9.30 15.32 -21.90
N THR A 221 9.03 14.21 -22.61
CA THR A 221 10.02 13.50 -23.43
C THR A 221 10.53 14.41 -24.55
N GLN A 222 11.53 15.22 -24.24
CA GLN A 222 12.33 15.91 -25.25
C GLN A 222 13.16 14.85 -26.00
N LYS A 223 13.39 15.04 -27.30
CA LYS A 223 14.02 14.06 -28.22
C LYS A 223 15.40 13.51 -27.77
N ASN A 224 16.02 14.08 -26.74
CA ASN A 224 17.32 13.68 -26.20
C ASN A 224 17.29 13.38 -24.68
N SER A 225 16.11 13.18 -24.08
CA SER A 225 16.03 12.82 -22.66
C SER A 225 16.76 11.49 -22.44
N GLU A 226 17.74 11.47 -21.53
CA GLU A 226 18.33 10.24 -21.00
C GLU A 226 17.29 9.52 -20.11
N VAL A 227 16.21 9.04 -20.73
CA VAL A 227 15.08 8.38 -20.05
C VAL A 227 15.58 7.25 -19.16
N THR A 228 16.64 6.55 -19.58
CA THR A 228 17.30 5.52 -18.78
C THR A 228 17.88 6.08 -17.47
N ALA A 229 18.56 7.23 -17.50
CA ALA A 229 19.13 7.85 -16.30
C ALA A 229 18.02 8.31 -15.35
N VAL A 230 16.95 8.92 -15.89
CA VAL A 230 15.76 9.33 -15.12
C VAL A 230 15.08 8.13 -14.46
N ILE A 231 14.90 7.02 -15.18
CA ILE A 231 14.32 5.79 -14.63
C ILE A 231 15.20 5.20 -13.52
N ASN A 232 16.53 5.20 -13.70
CA ASN A 232 17.45 4.71 -12.68
C ASN A 232 17.38 5.56 -11.41
N GLU A 233 17.33 6.89 -11.55
CA GLU A 233 17.18 7.76 -10.39
C GLU A 233 15.86 7.54 -9.66
N ILE A 234 14.76 7.31 -10.40
CA ILE A 234 13.46 6.96 -9.81
C ILE A 234 13.55 5.67 -9.00
N LYS A 235 14.25 4.64 -9.50
CA LYS A 235 14.46 3.38 -8.77
C LYS A 235 15.18 3.60 -7.44
N GLU A 236 16.05 4.58 -7.37
CA GLU A 236 16.82 4.91 -6.16
C GLU A 236 16.00 5.74 -5.17
N CYS A 237 15.10 6.61 -5.63
CA CYS A 237 14.40 7.57 -4.76
C CYS A 237 12.92 7.28 -4.48
N TRP A 238 12.24 6.34 -5.18
CA TRP A 238 10.79 6.16 -5.01
C TRP A 238 10.38 5.79 -3.58
N ARG A 239 11.26 5.12 -2.82
CA ARG A 239 11.02 4.79 -1.40
C ARG A 239 11.00 6.01 -0.49
N GLU A 240 11.67 7.09 -0.88
CA GLU A 240 11.63 8.35 -0.14
C GLU A 240 10.30 9.05 -0.40
N LEU A 241 9.80 9.02 -1.65
CA LEU A 241 8.45 9.47 -2.00
C LEU A 241 7.35 8.65 -1.30
N ASP A 242 7.54 7.32 -1.18
CA ASP A 242 6.64 6.44 -0.43
C ASP A 242 6.41 6.93 1.01
N ARG A 243 7.50 7.30 1.71
CA ARG A 243 7.40 7.82 3.09
C ARG A 243 6.63 9.13 3.16
N LEU A 244 6.87 10.05 2.21
CA LEU A 244 6.14 11.32 2.12
C LEU A 244 4.64 11.11 1.90
N VAL A 245 4.27 10.15 1.04
CA VAL A 245 2.86 9.79 0.82
C VAL A 245 2.24 9.18 2.08
N LYS A 246 2.94 8.28 2.78
CA LYS A 246 2.43 7.72 4.05
C LYS A 246 2.20 8.80 5.10
N SER A 247 3.12 9.76 5.22
CA SER A 247 2.96 10.92 6.10
C SER A 247 1.70 11.70 5.73
N ALA A 248 1.53 12.04 4.46
CA ALA A 248 0.36 12.79 3.98
C ALA A 248 -0.96 12.07 4.27
N ILE A 249 -1.01 10.74 4.09
CA ILE A 249 -2.19 9.93 4.45
C ILE A 249 -2.48 10.01 5.94
N GLY A 250 -1.44 9.91 6.78
CA GLY A 250 -1.55 10.01 8.23
C GLY A 250 -2.10 11.35 8.68
N ASP A 251 -1.52 12.44 8.18
CA ASP A 251 -1.95 13.82 8.47
C ASP A 251 -3.41 14.03 8.07
N LYS A 252 -3.76 13.61 6.85
CA LYS A 252 -5.08 13.88 6.28
C LYS A 252 -6.24 13.13 6.94
N ILE A 253 -5.96 11.98 7.55
CA ILE A 253 -6.97 11.16 8.24
C ILE A 253 -7.03 11.51 9.73
N ALA A 254 -6.04 12.25 10.24
CA ALA A 254 -6.06 12.80 11.59
C ALA A 254 -6.79 14.15 11.70
N GLU A 255 -6.89 14.91 10.61
CA GLU A 255 -7.75 16.10 10.44
C GLU A 255 -9.25 15.78 10.58
#